data_AF-A0A8H5L462-F1
#
_entry.id   AF-A0A8H5L462-F1
#
_cell.length_a   1.000
_cell.length_b   1.000
_cell.length_c   1.000
_cell.angle_alpha   90.00
_cell.angle_beta   90.00
_cell.angle_gamma   90.00
#
_symmetry.space_group_name_H-M   'P 1'
#
loop_
_entity.id
_entity.type
_entity.pdbx_description
1 polymer ?
#
loop_
_entity_poly.entity_id
_entity_poly.type
_entity_poly.pdbx_seq_one_letter_code
_entity_poly.pdbx_strand_id
1 'polypeptide(L)'
;MSWAPDSPTELPDGRLVCGAHGLVVCGRCCVDYSFMDDVLDEDPSEWPVRRPEEYEDDLDHAGSLDIDRLDPIRRMEMSIGRGSVLPTVFVPPPSATPQSLFPAGTGRKAHPPVTRFIRVDDPKSFLIYTDGACPGNGQAEPKGGWAFVFGPQEPNTTSSVNQRLENQGPLGDYANPTSNRAELRAIIGALRYRNWASEGFTTLVLATDSEYVVKGATEWIQAWLRRGWRKSGGAVVSNVDMWQAFLGEVERWDEYGVKIQLWRIPREWNTEADRLAKEGAQLNEELTFKERLGIP
;
A
#
# COMPACT_ATOMS: atom_id res chain seq x y z
N MET A 1 -30.86 0.21 -3.31
CA MET A 1 -30.16 -0.53 -4.37
C MET A 1 -28.96 -1.17 -3.70
N SER A 2 -28.95 -2.50 -3.65
CA SER A 2 -27.88 -3.33 -3.10
C SER A 2 -26.58 -3.09 -3.88
N TRP A 3 -25.47 -2.95 -3.16
CA TRP A 3 -24.14 -2.90 -3.73
C TRP A 3 -23.81 -4.23 -4.42
N ALA A 4 -23.40 -4.19 -5.68
CA ALA A 4 -22.78 -5.30 -6.39
C ALA A 4 -21.35 -4.86 -6.77
N PRO A 5 -20.34 -5.74 -6.69
CA PRO A 5 -19.02 -5.43 -7.23
C PRO A 5 -19.16 -5.02 -8.70
N ASP A 6 -18.55 -3.89 -9.07
CA ASP A 6 -18.77 -3.19 -10.33
C ASP A 6 -18.78 -4.08 -11.57
N SER A 7 -19.68 -3.78 -12.51
CA SER A 7 -19.62 -4.33 -13.86
C SER A 7 -18.26 -3.99 -14.48
N PRO A 8 -17.42 -4.98 -14.85
CA PRO A 8 -16.16 -4.71 -15.52
C PRO A 8 -16.40 -4.08 -16.89
N THR A 9 -15.45 -3.25 -17.32
CA THR A 9 -15.37 -2.74 -18.69
C THR A 9 -14.23 -3.43 -19.40
N GLU A 10 -14.48 -4.00 -20.57
CA GLU A 10 -13.46 -4.57 -21.44
C GLU A 10 -12.81 -3.46 -22.29
N LEU A 11 -11.48 -3.41 -22.29
CA LEU A 11 -10.69 -2.50 -23.10
C LEU A 11 -10.57 -3.04 -24.54
N PRO A 12 -10.19 -2.20 -25.53
CA PRO A 12 -10.03 -2.63 -26.92
C PRO A 12 -9.01 -3.76 -27.14
N ASP A 13 -8.13 -4.01 -26.17
CA ASP A 13 -7.13 -5.08 -26.18
C ASP A 13 -7.59 -6.35 -25.44
N GLY A 14 -8.84 -6.44 -25.01
CA GLY A 14 -9.44 -7.60 -24.33
C GLY A 14 -9.26 -7.62 -22.81
N ARG A 15 -8.48 -6.70 -22.23
CA ARG A 15 -8.28 -6.65 -20.77
C ARG A 15 -9.51 -6.09 -20.05
N LEU A 16 -9.82 -6.61 -18.87
CA LEU A 16 -10.87 -6.06 -18.02
C LEU A 16 -10.33 -5.01 -17.04
N VAL A 17 -11.11 -3.95 -16.85
CA VAL A 17 -10.87 -2.93 -15.83
C VAL A 17 -12.14 -2.69 -15.01
N CYS A 18 -11.99 -2.13 -13.81
CA CYS A 18 -13.11 -1.65 -13.01
C CYS A 18 -13.93 -0.64 -13.82
N GLY A 19 -15.21 -0.92 -14.08
CA GLY A 19 -16.00 -0.07 -14.97
C GLY A 19 -16.18 1.37 -14.47
N ALA A 20 -16.21 1.58 -13.16
CA ALA A 20 -16.35 2.91 -12.56
C ALA A 20 -15.05 3.74 -12.58
N HIS A 21 -13.88 3.08 -12.57
CA HIS A 21 -12.59 3.75 -12.35
C HIS A 21 -11.55 3.53 -13.46
N GLY A 22 -11.78 2.59 -14.36
CA GLY A 22 -10.90 2.26 -15.47
C GLY A 22 -9.54 1.68 -15.05
N LEU A 23 -9.48 0.98 -13.91
CA LEU A 23 -8.23 0.42 -13.36
C LEU A 23 -8.23 -1.12 -13.40
N VAL A 24 -7.12 -1.73 -13.82
CA VAL A 24 -6.90 -3.19 -13.78
C VAL A 24 -6.88 -3.70 -12.34
N VAL A 25 -6.10 -3.06 -11.48
CA VAL A 25 -6.23 -3.24 -10.02
C VAL A 25 -6.89 -1.98 -9.49
N CYS A 26 -8.14 -2.07 -9.06
CA CYS A 26 -8.85 -0.91 -8.54
C CYS A 26 -8.64 -0.80 -7.03
N GLY A 27 -7.81 0.15 -6.60
CA GLY A 27 -7.60 0.41 -5.17
C GLY A 27 -8.83 0.96 -4.44
N ARG A 28 -9.80 1.50 -5.20
CA ARG A 28 -11.07 2.04 -4.68
C ARG A 28 -12.11 0.96 -4.43
N CYS A 29 -12.31 0.08 -5.41
CA CYS A 29 -13.28 -1.01 -5.33
C CYS A 29 -12.67 -2.29 -4.74
N CYS A 30 -11.36 -2.31 -4.54
CA CYS A 30 -10.57 -3.44 -4.07
C CYS A 30 -10.70 -4.71 -4.93
N VAL A 31 -11.00 -4.54 -6.22
CA VAL A 31 -11.06 -5.61 -7.22
C VAL A 31 -9.75 -5.63 -8.00
N ASP A 32 -9.25 -6.83 -8.28
CA ASP A 32 -8.09 -7.08 -9.12
C ASP A 32 -8.55 -7.86 -10.35
N TYR A 33 -8.42 -7.28 -11.54
CA TYR A 33 -8.75 -7.90 -12.84
C TYR A 33 -7.51 -8.50 -13.54
N SER A 34 -6.31 -8.44 -12.93
CA SER A 34 -5.08 -8.95 -13.56
C SER A 34 -5.10 -10.48 -13.76
N PHE A 35 -6.01 -11.19 -13.10
CA PHE A 35 -6.14 -12.64 -13.26
C PHE A 35 -6.59 -13.05 -14.68
N MET A 36 -7.12 -12.14 -15.50
CA MET A 36 -7.63 -12.45 -16.84
C MET A 36 -6.60 -12.34 -17.96
N ASP A 37 -5.38 -11.86 -17.69
CA ASP A 37 -4.35 -11.75 -18.73
C ASP A 37 -3.98 -13.15 -19.31
N ASP A 38 -4.18 -14.23 -18.56
CA ASP A 38 -3.97 -15.61 -19.02
C ASP A 38 -5.19 -16.23 -19.72
N VAL A 39 -6.39 -15.71 -19.47
CA VAL A 39 -7.66 -16.25 -20.02
C VAL A 39 -7.81 -15.93 -21.51
N LEU A 40 -7.10 -14.92 -21.99
CA LEU A 40 -7.04 -14.57 -23.41
C LEU A 40 -6.11 -15.50 -24.22
N ASP A 41 -5.24 -16.27 -23.55
CA ASP A 41 -4.36 -17.26 -24.18
C ASP A 41 -4.93 -18.70 -24.09
N GLU A 42 -5.98 -18.93 -23.30
CA GLU A 42 -6.67 -20.21 -23.19
C GLU A 42 -7.86 -20.32 -24.17
N ASP A 43 -7.94 -21.44 -24.91
CA ASP A 43 -9.07 -21.72 -25.81
C ASP A 43 -10.36 -21.89 -24.98
N PRO A 44 -11.39 -21.05 -25.15
CA PRO A 44 -12.65 -21.12 -24.40
C PRO A 44 -13.39 -22.47 -24.56
N SER A 45 -13.01 -23.28 -25.55
CA SER A 45 -13.55 -24.64 -25.73
C SER A 45 -12.99 -25.67 -24.74
N GLU A 46 -11.95 -25.35 -23.98
CA GLU A 46 -11.36 -26.22 -22.95
C GLU A 46 -11.91 -25.94 -21.52
N TRP A 47 -12.74 -24.92 -21.35
CA TRP A 47 -13.29 -24.61 -20.02
C TRP A 47 -14.32 -25.66 -19.57
N PRO A 48 -14.22 -26.15 -18.31
CA PRO A 48 -15.19 -27.10 -17.80
C PRO A 48 -16.56 -26.42 -17.62
N VAL A 49 -17.57 -26.91 -18.36
CA VAL A 49 -18.96 -26.47 -18.23
C VAL A 49 -19.49 -26.86 -16.84
N ARG A 50 -19.56 -25.88 -15.93
CA ARG A 50 -20.17 -26.09 -14.61
C ARG A 50 -21.69 -26.10 -14.70
N ARG A 51 -22.33 -26.88 -13.83
CA ARG A 51 -23.80 -26.99 -13.79
C ARG A 51 -24.40 -25.79 -13.05
N PRO A 52 -25.60 -25.32 -13.46
CA PRO A 52 -26.27 -24.15 -12.87
C PRO A 52 -26.49 -24.22 -11.34
N GLU A 53 -26.51 -25.42 -10.78
CA GLU A 53 -26.79 -25.69 -9.36
C GLU A 53 -25.62 -25.29 -8.42
N GLU A 54 -24.42 -25.00 -8.95
CA GLU A 54 -23.25 -24.57 -8.16
C GLU A 54 -23.23 -23.05 -7.86
N TYR A 55 -24.21 -22.28 -8.34
CA TYR A 55 -24.22 -20.81 -8.22
C TYR A 55 -25.10 -20.25 -7.09
N GLU A 56 -25.83 -21.09 -6.35
CA GLU A 56 -26.91 -20.61 -5.46
C GLU A 56 -26.52 -20.41 -3.98
N ASP A 57 -25.28 -20.68 -3.55
CA ASP A 57 -24.95 -20.78 -2.11
C ASP A 57 -24.34 -19.51 -1.45
N ASP A 58 -24.12 -18.40 -2.18
CA ASP A 58 -23.34 -17.24 -1.69
C ASP A 58 -24.14 -15.94 -1.42
N LEU A 59 -25.47 -15.98 -1.41
CA LEU A 59 -26.30 -14.78 -1.29
C LEU A 59 -27.12 -14.71 0.00
N ASP A 60 -26.47 -14.72 1.17
CA ASP A 60 -27.14 -14.29 2.40
C ASP A 60 -26.15 -13.59 3.35
N HIS A 61 -26.57 -12.46 3.93
CA HIS A 61 -25.94 -11.63 4.98
C HIS A 61 -25.27 -10.30 4.55
N ALA A 62 -26.00 -9.44 3.85
CA ALA A 62 -25.70 -8.00 3.81
C ALA A 62 -26.57 -7.24 4.85
N GLY A 63 -26.05 -7.06 6.07
CA GLY A 63 -26.62 -6.14 7.05
C GLY A 63 -26.41 -4.68 6.64
N SER A 64 -27.44 -3.82 6.81
CA SER A 64 -27.40 -2.43 6.35
C SER A 64 -26.37 -1.59 7.12
N LEU A 65 -25.35 -1.12 6.41
CA LEU A 65 -24.45 -0.08 6.87
C LEU A 65 -24.94 1.28 6.33
N ASP A 66 -24.99 2.28 7.21
CA ASP A 66 -25.42 3.65 6.92
C ASP A 66 -24.64 4.24 5.72
N ILE A 67 -25.40 4.55 4.66
CA ILE A 67 -24.92 4.86 3.31
C ILE A 67 -24.17 6.21 3.24
N ASP A 68 -24.39 7.13 4.19
CA ASP A 68 -23.74 8.45 4.20
C ASP A 68 -22.29 8.46 4.74
N ARG A 69 -21.79 7.34 5.28
CA ARG A 69 -20.40 7.23 5.76
C ARG A 69 -19.41 6.69 4.71
N LEU A 70 -19.90 6.27 3.55
CA LEU A 70 -19.13 5.55 2.52
C LEU A 70 -19.16 6.28 1.16
N ASP A 71 -18.86 7.58 1.12
CA ASP A 71 -18.41 8.19 -0.14
C ASP A 71 -16.88 8.00 -0.24
N PRO A 72 -16.39 6.97 -0.97
CA PRO A 72 -14.95 6.69 -1.06
C PRO A 72 -14.23 7.74 -1.89
N ILE A 73 -14.96 8.55 -2.68
CA ILE A 73 -14.42 9.52 -3.62
C ILE A 73 -13.92 10.77 -2.90
N ARG A 74 -14.55 11.17 -1.79
CA ARG A 74 -14.23 12.41 -1.06
C ARG A 74 -13.09 12.32 -0.03
N ARG A 75 -12.59 11.13 0.33
CA ARG A 75 -11.60 10.96 1.41
C ARG A 75 -10.20 10.54 0.96
N MET A 76 -9.91 10.56 -0.34
CA MET A 76 -8.62 10.13 -0.87
C MET A 76 -7.68 11.28 -1.23
N GLU A 77 -8.11 12.55 -1.19
CA GLU A 77 -7.16 13.67 -1.32
C GLU A 77 -6.08 13.60 -0.23
N MET A 78 -4.82 13.80 -0.59
CA MET A 78 -3.75 13.84 0.42
C MET A 78 -4.01 14.96 1.42
N SER A 79 -4.00 14.59 2.69
CA SER A 79 -4.17 15.51 3.80
C SER A 79 -2.83 15.79 4.48
N ILE A 80 -2.69 16.99 5.03
CA ILE A 80 -1.58 17.34 5.90
C ILE A 80 -1.92 16.82 7.30
N GLY A 81 -1.24 15.75 7.71
CA GLY A 81 -1.39 15.19 9.04
C GLY A 81 -0.93 16.13 10.14
N ARG A 82 -1.67 16.17 11.24
CA ARG A 82 -1.41 17.02 12.41
C ARG A 82 -0.70 16.29 13.53
N GLY A 83 -0.59 14.97 13.42
CA GLY A 83 -0.11 14.07 14.47
C GLY A 83 -1.12 13.90 15.60
N SER A 84 -2.42 13.95 15.30
CA SER A 84 -3.48 13.62 16.29
C SER A 84 -3.47 12.12 16.62
N VAL A 85 -3.07 11.30 15.65
CA VAL A 85 -2.82 9.88 15.79
C VAL A 85 -1.41 9.59 15.27
N LEU A 86 -0.69 8.70 15.96
CA LEU A 86 0.68 8.32 15.62
C LEU A 86 0.76 6.80 15.43
N PRO A 87 1.61 6.33 14.50
CA PRO A 87 1.86 4.90 14.37
C PRO A 87 2.59 4.38 15.61
N THR A 88 2.43 3.09 15.87
CA THR A 88 3.07 2.41 17.02
C THR A 88 4.17 1.46 16.56
N VAL A 89 5.08 1.06 17.45
CA VAL A 89 6.07 0.02 17.14
C VAL A 89 5.41 -1.36 17.26
N PHE A 90 5.55 -2.19 16.23
CA PHE A 90 5.26 -3.62 16.33
C PHE A 90 6.38 -4.32 17.08
N VAL A 91 6.05 -5.04 18.15
CA VAL A 91 7.02 -5.77 18.98
C VAL A 91 6.80 -7.26 18.78
N PRO A 92 7.61 -7.94 17.95
CA PRO A 92 7.50 -9.38 17.76
C PRO A 92 8.03 -10.15 18.98
N PRO A 93 7.64 -11.43 19.16
CA PRO A 93 8.37 -12.34 20.04
C PRO A 93 9.85 -12.44 19.64
N PRO A 94 10.80 -12.64 20.58
CA PRO A 94 12.24 -12.52 20.31
C PRO A 94 12.81 -13.38 19.18
N SER A 95 12.23 -14.56 18.93
CA SER A 95 12.68 -15.50 17.89
C SER A 95 11.85 -15.44 16.62
N ALA A 96 10.87 -14.52 16.55
CA ALA A 96 9.90 -14.52 15.48
C ALA A 96 10.41 -13.76 14.26
N THR A 97 10.26 -14.39 13.09
CA THR A 97 10.52 -13.79 11.79
C THR A 97 9.21 -13.34 11.15
N PRO A 98 9.26 -12.39 10.18
CA PRO A 98 8.10 -12.01 9.38
C PRO A 98 7.38 -13.21 8.78
N GLN A 99 8.11 -14.18 8.23
CA GLN A 99 7.52 -15.38 7.63
C GLN A 99 6.83 -16.28 8.68
N SER A 100 7.36 -16.35 9.91
CA SER A 100 6.76 -17.15 10.98
C SER A 100 5.48 -16.52 11.56
N LEU A 101 5.40 -15.19 11.61
CA LEU A 101 4.26 -14.47 12.18
C LEU A 101 3.20 -14.14 11.13
N PHE A 102 3.63 -13.86 9.90
CA PHE A 102 2.79 -13.41 8.78
C PHE A 102 3.02 -14.30 7.55
N PRO A 103 2.69 -15.61 7.61
CA PRO A 103 2.74 -16.47 6.44
C PRO A 103 1.73 -16.02 5.38
N ALA A 104 1.86 -16.57 4.18
CA ALA A 104 0.85 -16.44 3.14
C ALA A 104 -0.50 -16.99 3.63
N GLY A 105 -1.54 -16.16 3.55
CA GLY A 105 -2.91 -16.52 3.90
C GLY A 105 -3.92 -15.82 2.99
N THR A 106 -5.03 -16.50 2.70
CA THR A 106 -6.07 -15.97 1.80
C THR A 106 -7.05 -15.08 2.56
N GLY A 107 -7.13 -13.81 2.16
CA GLY A 107 -8.14 -12.88 2.65
C GLY A 107 -9.52 -13.24 2.10
N ARG A 108 -10.48 -13.52 3.00
CA ARG A 108 -11.84 -13.98 2.61
C ARG A 108 -12.82 -12.86 2.27
N LYS A 109 -12.45 -11.60 2.49
CA LYS A 109 -13.32 -10.43 2.21
C LYS A 109 -12.94 -9.67 0.95
N ALA A 110 -11.82 -10.01 0.32
CA ALA A 110 -11.47 -9.50 -0.99
C ALA A 110 -12.18 -10.34 -2.06
N HIS A 111 -12.62 -9.70 -3.14
CA HIS A 111 -13.22 -10.36 -4.29
C HIS A 111 -12.46 -9.94 -5.57
N PRO A 112 -11.79 -10.87 -6.27
CA PRO A 112 -11.57 -12.28 -5.91
C PRO A 112 -10.75 -12.42 -4.61
N PRO A 113 -10.77 -13.61 -3.95
CA PRO A 113 -9.90 -13.86 -2.80
C PRO A 113 -8.43 -13.65 -3.17
N VAL A 114 -7.70 -12.95 -2.31
CA VAL A 114 -6.30 -12.57 -2.55
C VAL A 114 -5.42 -13.08 -1.43
N THR A 115 -4.22 -13.53 -1.77
CA THR A 115 -3.22 -13.93 -0.76
C THR A 115 -2.49 -12.70 -0.22
N ARG A 116 -2.31 -12.66 1.10
CA ARG A 116 -1.62 -11.61 1.86
C ARG A 116 -0.71 -12.24 2.91
N PHE A 117 0.19 -11.46 3.49
CA PHE A 117 0.97 -11.88 4.67
C PHE A 117 0.14 -11.67 5.94
N ILE A 118 -0.71 -12.65 6.28
CA ILE A 118 -1.70 -12.53 7.36
C ILE A 118 -1.13 -13.05 8.66
N ARG A 119 -1.36 -12.34 9.75
CA ARG A 119 -0.86 -12.72 11.07
C ARG A 119 -1.50 -14.01 11.56
N VAL A 120 -0.70 -14.96 12.05
CA VAL A 120 -1.15 -16.31 12.45
C VAL A 120 -2.20 -16.32 13.57
N ASP A 121 -2.11 -15.38 14.51
CA ASP A 121 -2.97 -15.26 15.71
C ASP A 121 -3.98 -14.11 15.60
N ASP A 122 -3.96 -13.32 14.53
CA ASP A 122 -4.92 -12.24 14.27
C ASP A 122 -5.16 -12.10 12.76
N PRO A 123 -6.21 -12.73 12.21
CA PRO A 123 -6.49 -12.68 10.77
C PRO A 123 -6.89 -11.28 10.26
N LYS A 124 -7.07 -10.29 11.14
CA LYS A 124 -7.32 -8.89 10.78
C LYS A 124 -6.05 -8.04 10.78
N SER A 125 -4.90 -8.64 11.03
CA SER A 125 -3.59 -8.00 10.93
C SER A 125 -2.81 -8.57 9.76
N PHE A 126 -2.24 -7.70 8.93
CA PHE A 126 -1.37 -8.14 7.84
C PHE A 126 -0.12 -7.26 7.69
N LEU A 127 0.90 -7.84 7.07
CA LEU A 127 2.22 -7.27 6.89
C LEU A 127 2.41 -6.73 5.47
N ILE A 128 3.02 -5.55 5.36
CA ILE A 128 3.52 -4.99 4.10
C ILE A 128 5.01 -4.68 4.27
N TYR A 129 5.84 -5.19 3.37
CA TYR A 129 7.25 -4.79 3.30
C TYR A 129 7.38 -3.51 2.50
N THR A 130 8.26 -2.60 2.91
CA THR A 130 8.51 -1.33 2.22
C THR A 130 10.01 -1.04 2.18
N ASP A 131 10.49 -0.45 1.08
CA ASP A 131 11.89 -0.05 0.93
C ASP A 131 12.06 1.15 0.01
N GLY A 132 13.11 1.94 0.27
CA GLY A 132 13.49 3.11 -0.51
C GLY A 132 14.96 3.11 -0.93
N ALA A 133 15.19 2.98 -2.24
CA ALA A 133 16.53 3.02 -2.80
C ALA A 133 16.85 4.40 -3.39
N CYS A 134 18.10 4.84 -3.26
CA CYS A 134 18.60 5.98 -4.03
C CYS A 134 20.04 5.74 -4.51
N PRO A 135 20.23 5.02 -5.62
CA PRO A 135 21.52 4.97 -6.30
C PRO A 135 22.06 6.38 -6.57
N GLY A 136 23.30 6.61 -6.14
CA GLY A 136 23.92 7.94 -6.23
C GLY A 136 23.43 8.94 -5.18
N ASN A 137 22.89 8.49 -4.03
CA ASN A 137 22.52 9.38 -2.93
C ASN A 137 23.66 10.36 -2.57
N GLY A 138 23.36 11.66 -2.56
CA GLY A 138 24.34 12.74 -2.31
C GLY A 138 25.26 13.08 -3.49
N GLN A 139 25.11 12.43 -4.64
CA GLN A 139 25.82 12.77 -5.88
C GLN A 139 25.06 13.84 -6.68
N ALA A 140 25.61 14.26 -7.82
CA ALA A 140 25.04 15.32 -8.66
C ALA A 140 23.69 14.95 -9.28
N GLU A 141 23.50 13.69 -9.68
CA GLU A 141 22.29 13.20 -10.33
C GLU A 141 21.74 11.95 -9.63
N PRO A 142 21.23 12.08 -8.40
CA PRO A 142 20.69 10.94 -7.66
C PRO A 142 19.39 10.48 -8.33
N LYS A 143 19.21 9.15 -8.41
CA LYS A 143 17.95 8.55 -8.84
C LYS A 143 17.37 7.80 -7.65
N GLY A 144 16.15 8.14 -7.24
CA GLY A 144 15.45 7.43 -6.18
C GLY A 144 14.40 6.49 -6.74
N GLY A 145 14.11 5.41 -6.05
CA GLY A 145 13.00 4.51 -6.32
C GLY A 145 12.44 3.98 -5.01
N TRP A 146 11.16 3.67 -5.00
CA TRP A 146 10.46 3.17 -3.82
C TRP A 146 9.63 1.97 -4.21
N ALA A 147 9.45 1.04 -3.27
CA ALA A 147 8.66 -0.15 -3.49
C ALA A 147 7.98 -0.65 -2.22
N PHE A 148 6.92 -1.43 -2.40
CA PHE A 148 6.31 -2.19 -1.34
C PHE A 148 5.80 -3.55 -1.82
N VAL A 149 5.78 -4.53 -0.93
CA VAL A 149 5.35 -5.91 -1.18
C VAL A 149 4.27 -6.26 -0.16
N PHE A 150 3.06 -6.54 -0.64
CA PHE A 150 1.85 -6.70 0.19
C PHE A 150 1.25 -8.11 0.11
N GLY A 151 1.83 -9.00 -0.68
CA GLY A 151 1.48 -10.41 -0.72
C GLY A 151 2.65 -11.28 -1.20
N PRO A 152 2.51 -12.61 -1.12
CA PRO A 152 3.45 -13.51 -1.76
C PRO A 152 3.38 -13.35 -3.29
N GLN A 153 4.50 -13.61 -3.96
CA GLN A 153 4.53 -13.68 -5.41
C GLN A 153 3.79 -14.95 -5.86
N GLU A 154 2.62 -14.77 -6.44
CA GLU A 154 1.85 -15.83 -7.10
C GLU A 154 1.70 -15.48 -8.59
N PRO A 155 1.62 -16.49 -9.48
CA PRO A 155 1.30 -16.25 -10.88
C PRO A 155 0.05 -15.37 -11.03
N ASN A 156 0.12 -14.37 -11.90
CA ASN A 156 -1.03 -13.57 -12.34
C ASN A 156 -1.72 -12.75 -11.25
N THR A 157 -1.03 -12.51 -10.13
CA THR A 157 -1.49 -11.63 -9.07
C THR A 157 -0.51 -10.49 -8.86
N THR A 158 -1.05 -9.28 -8.69
CA THR A 158 -0.23 -8.18 -8.23
C THR A 158 -0.04 -8.31 -6.71
N SER A 159 1.21 -8.47 -6.29
CA SER A 159 1.61 -8.57 -4.87
C SER A 159 2.67 -7.56 -4.46
N SER A 160 3.12 -6.72 -5.39
CA SER A 160 4.10 -5.66 -5.15
C SER A 160 3.91 -4.48 -6.11
N VAL A 161 4.48 -3.34 -5.74
CA VAL A 161 4.57 -2.14 -6.58
C VAL A 161 5.95 -1.54 -6.45
N ASN A 162 6.54 -1.10 -7.56
CA ASN A 162 7.74 -0.27 -7.57
C ASN A 162 7.61 0.91 -8.53
N GLN A 163 8.26 2.01 -8.18
CA GLN A 163 8.15 3.26 -8.90
C GLN A 163 9.41 4.11 -8.76
N ARG A 164 9.57 5.03 -9.71
CA ARG A 164 10.56 6.10 -9.62
C ARG A 164 10.15 7.08 -8.53
N LEU A 165 11.11 7.52 -7.71
CA LEU A 165 10.87 8.60 -6.77
C LEU A 165 10.74 9.92 -7.53
N GLU A 166 9.64 10.60 -7.29
CA GLU A 166 9.36 11.93 -7.82
C GLU A 166 10.27 13.03 -7.23
N ASN A 167 10.56 14.04 -8.04
CA ASN A 167 11.30 15.23 -7.60
C ASN A 167 10.37 16.31 -7.00
N GLN A 168 9.06 16.16 -7.20
CA GLN A 168 8.04 16.99 -6.58
C GLN A 168 7.22 16.15 -5.61
N GLY A 169 7.29 16.47 -4.33
CA GLY A 169 6.65 15.72 -3.26
C GLY A 169 5.13 15.82 -3.22
N PRO A 170 4.52 15.10 -2.27
CA PRO A 170 3.07 15.03 -2.13
C PRO A 170 2.40 16.39 -1.92
N LEU A 171 3.09 17.34 -1.30
CA LEU A 171 2.59 18.69 -1.04
C LEU A 171 3.01 19.72 -2.11
N GLY A 172 3.58 19.26 -3.23
CA GLY A 172 4.02 20.12 -4.33
C GLY A 172 5.44 20.68 -4.17
N ASP A 173 6.12 20.43 -3.05
CA ASP A 173 7.49 20.88 -2.80
C ASP A 173 8.50 20.14 -3.66
N TYR A 174 9.45 20.87 -4.28
CA TYR A 174 10.56 20.26 -5.00
C TYR A 174 11.65 19.78 -4.03
N ALA A 175 12.11 18.54 -4.18
CA ALA A 175 13.22 18.00 -3.41
C ALA A 175 14.01 16.98 -4.24
N ASN A 176 15.33 17.00 -4.09
CA ASN A 176 16.19 16.00 -4.72
C ASN A 176 15.92 14.60 -4.12
N PRO A 177 16.00 13.54 -4.94
CA PRO A 177 15.95 12.16 -4.45
C PRO A 177 17.01 11.90 -3.37
N THR A 178 16.58 11.27 -2.28
CA THR A 178 17.45 10.74 -1.23
C THR A 178 16.90 9.40 -0.77
N SER A 179 17.74 8.55 -0.17
CA SER A 179 17.27 7.26 0.37
C SER A 179 16.17 7.48 1.43
N ASN A 180 16.38 8.37 2.40
CA ASN A 180 15.36 8.69 3.42
C ASN A 180 14.02 9.16 2.84
N ARG A 181 14.04 9.90 1.73
CA ARG A 181 12.82 10.35 1.05
C ARG A 181 12.12 9.19 0.34
N ALA A 182 12.88 8.30 -0.30
CA ALA A 182 12.37 7.09 -0.92
C ALA A 182 11.72 6.16 0.12
N GLU A 183 12.33 6.00 1.30
CA GLU A 183 11.79 5.18 2.40
C GLU A 183 10.42 5.68 2.87
N LEU A 184 10.27 6.99 3.09
CA LEU A 184 8.98 7.58 3.45
C LEU A 184 7.95 7.42 2.34
N ARG A 185 8.37 7.58 1.08
CA ARG A 185 7.49 7.47 -0.06
C ARG A 185 6.97 6.04 -0.27
N ALA A 186 7.77 5.03 0.06
CA ALA A 186 7.37 3.62 0.04
C ALA A 186 6.23 3.36 1.03
N ILE A 187 6.35 3.86 2.26
CA ILE A 187 5.31 3.79 3.31
C ILE A 187 4.02 4.48 2.85
N ILE A 188 4.11 5.71 2.34
CA ILE A 188 2.95 6.45 1.83
C ILE A 188 2.30 5.70 0.65
N GLY A 189 3.11 5.15 -0.25
CA GLY A 189 2.66 4.33 -1.37
C GLY A 189 1.85 3.13 -0.91
N ALA A 190 2.38 2.35 0.04
CA ALA A 190 1.70 1.20 0.61
C ALA A 190 0.34 1.59 1.25
N LEU A 191 0.30 2.68 2.01
CA LEU A 191 -0.92 3.13 2.69
C LEU A 191 -1.98 3.70 1.75
N ARG A 192 -1.57 4.23 0.60
CA ARG A 192 -2.48 4.81 -0.40
C ARG A 192 -2.89 3.84 -1.49
N TYR A 193 -2.18 2.71 -1.66
CA TYR A 193 -2.38 1.81 -2.78
C TYR A 193 -3.82 1.34 -2.96
N ARG A 194 -4.46 0.91 -1.87
CA ARG A 194 -5.85 0.46 -1.87
C ARG A 194 -6.52 0.63 -0.53
N ASN A 195 -7.85 0.45 -0.51
CA ASN A 195 -8.62 0.42 0.72
C ASN A 195 -8.45 -0.94 1.45
N TRP A 196 -7.35 -1.11 2.17
CA TRP A 196 -7.07 -2.26 3.03
C TRP A 196 -8.19 -2.58 4.05
N ALA A 197 -8.96 -1.58 4.51
CA ALA A 197 -10.07 -1.82 5.43
C ALA A 197 -11.20 -2.62 4.77
N SER A 198 -11.48 -2.41 3.48
CA SER A 198 -12.46 -3.22 2.75
C SER A 198 -12.03 -4.67 2.54
N GLU A 199 -10.73 -4.98 2.58
CA GLU A 199 -10.24 -6.36 2.63
C GLU A 199 -10.41 -7.01 4.03
N GLY A 200 -10.92 -6.26 5.02
CA GLY A 200 -11.21 -6.77 6.36
C GLY A 200 -10.13 -6.56 7.40
N PHE A 201 -9.05 -5.85 7.06
CA PHE A 201 -7.94 -5.61 7.97
C PHE A 201 -8.21 -4.43 8.91
N THR A 202 -7.85 -4.61 10.18
CA THR A 202 -7.92 -3.57 11.22
C THR A 202 -6.55 -3.19 11.75
N THR A 203 -5.48 -3.85 11.28
CA THR A 203 -4.09 -3.53 11.64
C THR A 203 -3.19 -3.74 10.42
N LEU A 204 -2.42 -2.71 10.05
CA LEU A 204 -1.35 -2.78 9.06
C LEU A 204 -0.01 -2.76 9.79
N VAL A 205 0.81 -3.78 9.57
CA VAL A 205 2.20 -3.81 10.03
C VAL A 205 3.10 -3.51 8.84
N LEU A 206 3.78 -2.37 8.87
CA LEU A 206 4.72 -1.96 7.83
C LEU A 206 6.13 -2.37 8.27
N ALA A 207 6.72 -3.33 7.56
CA ALA A 207 8.09 -3.77 7.78
C ALA A 207 9.07 -2.99 6.90
N THR A 208 10.12 -2.46 7.52
CA THR A 208 11.19 -1.71 6.86
C THR A 208 12.49 -1.91 7.64
N ASP A 209 13.64 -1.85 6.97
CA ASP A 209 14.95 -1.81 7.64
C ASP A 209 15.40 -0.38 7.99
N SER A 210 14.62 0.64 7.60
CA SER A 210 14.89 2.05 7.82
C SER A 210 14.67 2.48 9.28
N GLU A 211 15.77 2.62 10.01
CA GLU A 211 15.76 3.25 11.34
C GLU A 211 15.22 4.68 11.32
N TYR A 212 15.49 5.41 10.23
CA TYR A 212 15.00 6.78 10.04
C TYR A 212 13.47 6.84 10.04
N VAL A 213 12.81 5.91 9.33
CA VAL A 213 11.35 5.83 9.31
C VAL A 213 10.82 5.41 10.68
N VAL A 214 11.32 4.32 11.24
CA VAL A 214 10.78 3.77 12.50
C VAL A 214 10.95 4.76 13.65
N LYS A 215 12.17 5.20 13.94
CA LYS A 215 12.40 6.17 15.03
C LYS A 215 11.82 7.54 14.72
N GLY A 216 11.85 7.96 13.46
CA GLY A 216 11.23 9.21 13.02
C GLY A 216 9.76 9.25 13.39
N ALA A 217 9.02 8.19 13.06
CA ALA A 217 7.59 8.10 13.27
C ALA A 217 7.18 7.85 14.74
N THR A 218 7.98 7.09 15.51
CA THR A 218 7.57 6.64 16.85
C THR A 218 8.24 7.39 18.00
N GLU A 219 9.38 8.07 17.75
CA GLU A 219 10.13 8.79 18.79
C GLU A 219 10.28 10.28 18.48
N TRP A 220 10.66 10.64 17.24
CA TRP A 220 11.09 12.00 16.92
C TRP A 220 9.94 12.92 16.52
N ILE A 221 8.91 12.39 15.85
CA ILE A 221 7.80 13.16 15.29
C ILE A 221 7.12 14.05 16.34
N GLN A 222 6.94 13.55 17.57
CA GLN A 222 6.32 14.31 18.65
C GLN A 222 7.13 15.56 19.01
N ALA A 223 8.46 15.44 19.04
CA ALA A 223 9.34 16.57 19.29
C ALA A 223 9.37 17.54 18.11
N TRP A 224 9.33 17.04 16.87
CA TRP A 224 9.26 17.87 15.67
C TRP A 224 7.96 18.66 15.59
N LEU A 225 6.81 18.02 15.84
CA LEU A 225 5.50 18.67 15.87
C LEU A 225 5.47 19.79 16.93
N ARG A 226 5.92 19.49 18.16
CA ARG A 226 6.01 20.50 19.24
C ARG A 226 6.93 21.69 18.91
N ARG A 227 7.91 21.49 18.03
CA ARG A 227 8.89 22.51 17.62
C ARG A 227 8.59 23.12 16.23
N GLY A 228 7.41 22.86 15.67
CA GLY A 228 7.03 23.37 14.35
C GLY A 228 7.98 22.89 13.24
N TRP A 229 8.28 21.59 13.21
CA TRP A 229 9.18 20.94 12.25
C TRP A 229 10.63 21.44 12.29
N ARG A 230 11.13 21.74 13.50
CA ARG A 230 12.52 22.11 13.75
C ARG A 230 13.24 21.09 14.64
N LYS A 231 14.50 20.82 14.29
CA LYS A 231 15.45 20.03 15.10
C LYS A 231 15.86 20.82 16.35
N SER A 232 16.48 20.16 17.32
CA SER A 232 16.99 20.82 18.54
C SER A 232 17.94 21.99 18.25
N GLY A 233 18.75 21.88 17.20
CA GLY A 233 19.65 22.94 16.73
C GLY A 233 19.00 24.04 15.88
N GLY A 234 17.66 24.09 15.79
CA GLY A 234 16.92 25.14 15.07
C GLY A 234 16.76 24.93 13.55
N ALA A 235 17.57 24.05 12.95
CA ALA A 235 17.44 23.66 11.56
C ALA A 235 16.09 22.99 11.28
N VAL A 236 15.55 23.19 10.08
CA VAL A 236 14.30 22.54 9.63
C VAL A 236 14.53 21.02 9.53
N VAL A 237 13.53 20.26 9.91
CA VAL A 237 13.52 18.80 9.74
C VAL A 237 13.56 18.48 8.24
N SER A 238 14.25 17.43 7.85
CA SER A 238 14.29 17.01 6.44
C SER A 238 13.01 16.23 6.10
N ASN A 239 12.52 16.36 4.86
CA ASN A 239 11.34 15.65 4.35
C ASN A 239 10.03 15.96 5.09
N VAL A 240 9.83 17.21 5.54
CA VAL A 240 8.62 17.63 6.27
C VAL A 240 7.35 17.31 5.48
N ASP A 241 7.37 17.55 4.16
CA ASP A 241 6.28 17.25 3.24
C ASP A 241 5.86 15.77 3.29
N MET A 242 6.83 14.86 3.23
CA MET A 242 6.59 13.42 3.31
C MET A 242 6.11 13.00 4.70
N TRP A 243 6.68 13.57 5.76
CA TRP A 243 6.22 13.27 7.13
C TRP A 243 4.79 13.72 7.36
N GLN A 244 4.43 14.91 6.88
CA GLN A 244 3.07 15.42 6.97
C GLN A 244 2.09 14.57 6.17
N ALA A 245 2.47 14.14 4.96
CA ALA A 245 1.66 13.22 4.17
C ALA A 245 1.49 11.86 4.87
N PHE A 246 2.57 11.28 5.42
CA PHE A 246 2.50 10.02 6.16
C PHE A 246 1.59 10.15 7.40
N LEU A 247 1.70 11.23 8.18
CA LEU A 247 0.79 11.47 9.30
C LEU A 247 -0.67 11.60 8.83
N GLY A 248 -0.92 12.23 7.68
CA GLY A 248 -2.25 12.33 7.09
C GLY A 248 -2.83 10.95 6.77
N GLU A 249 -2.01 10.04 6.26
CA GLU A 249 -2.41 8.66 6.04
C GLU A 249 -2.69 7.90 7.34
N VAL A 250 -1.89 8.09 8.39
CA VAL A 250 -2.11 7.46 9.69
C VAL A 250 -3.46 7.92 10.29
N GLU A 251 -3.73 9.22 10.25
CA GLU A 251 -5.00 9.79 10.72
C GLU A 251 -6.18 9.27 9.88
N ARG A 252 -6.04 9.20 8.56
CA ARG A 252 -7.04 8.62 7.66
C ARG A 252 -7.34 7.16 8.00
N TRP A 253 -6.31 6.34 8.23
CA TRP A 253 -6.50 4.93 8.60
C TRP A 253 -7.16 4.76 9.97
N ASP A 254 -6.88 5.64 10.92
CA ASP A 254 -7.56 5.65 12.22
C ASP A 254 -9.08 5.91 12.07
N GLU A 255 -9.48 6.83 11.17
CA GLU A 255 -10.91 7.04 10.86
C GLU A 255 -11.60 5.79 10.29
N TYR A 256 -10.85 4.95 9.56
CA TYR A 256 -11.32 3.64 9.07
C TYR A 256 -11.22 2.53 10.13
N GLY A 257 -10.78 2.84 11.36
CA GLY A 257 -10.59 1.86 12.43
C GLY A 257 -9.38 0.95 12.22
N VAL A 258 -8.42 1.37 11.41
CA VAL A 258 -7.21 0.60 11.07
C VAL A 258 -5.99 1.19 11.78
N LYS A 259 -5.31 0.34 12.56
CA LYS A 259 -4.09 0.72 13.28
C LYS A 259 -2.87 0.57 12.39
N ILE A 260 -1.99 1.57 12.40
CA ILE A 260 -0.68 1.50 11.72
C ILE A 260 0.41 1.15 12.74
N GLN A 261 1.17 0.10 12.43
CA GLN A 261 2.31 -0.34 13.23
C GLN A 261 3.56 -0.43 12.34
N LEU A 262 4.72 -0.04 12.88
CA LEU A 262 6.00 -0.11 12.20
C LEU A 262 6.86 -1.22 12.81
N TRP A 263 7.41 -2.08 11.97
CA TRP A 263 8.35 -3.11 12.38
C TRP A 263 9.71 -2.87 11.74
N ARG A 264 10.70 -2.51 12.57
CA ARG A 264 12.10 -2.51 12.11
C ARG A 264 12.57 -3.94 11.93
N ILE A 265 12.88 -4.34 10.71
CA ILE A 265 13.41 -5.67 10.38
C ILE A 265 14.87 -5.58 9.93
N PRO A 266 15.65 -6.66 10.06
CA PRO A 266 16.96 -6.77 9.42
C PRO A 266 16.83 -6.71 7.89
N ARG A 267 17.85 -6.17 7.22
CA ARG A 267 17.85 -5.97 5.76
C ARG A 267 17.74 -7.29 4.98
N GLU A 268 18.31 -8.36 5.52
CA GLU A 268 18.21 -9.71 4.95
C GLU A 268 16.77 -10.25 4.89
N TRP A 269 15.83 -9.66 5.63
CA TRP A 269 14.41 -10.00 5.57
C TRP A 269 13.62 -9.12 4.60
N ASN A 270 14.21 -8.01 4.12
CA ASN A 270 13.58 -7.03 3.24
C ASN A 270 14.09 -7.08 1.78
N THR A 271 14.71 -8.19 1.37
CA THR A 271 15.47 -8.27 0.11
C THR A 271 14.63 -8.00 -1.12
N GLU A 272 13.36 -8.41 -1.12
CA GLU A 272 12.48 -8.23 -2.28
C GLU A 272 12.05 -6.77 -2.45
N ALA A 273 11.69 -6.09 -1.36
CA ALA A 273 11.38 -4.67 -1.41
C ALA A 273 12.61 -3.84 -1.82
N ASP A 274 13.80 -4.16 -1.30
CA ASP A 274 15.07 -3.52 -1.69
C ASP A 274 15.40 -3.70 -3.18
N ARG A 275 15.24 -4.93 -3.70
CA ARG A 275 15.42 -5.21 -5.13
C ARG A 275 14.47 -4.37 -5.98
N LEU A 276 13.18 -4.38 -5.64
CA LEU A 276 12.14 -3.66 -6.36
C LEU A 276 12.34 -2.14 -6.29
N ALA A 277 12.76 -1.59 -5.15
CA ALA A 277 13.04 -0.16 -5.01
C ALA A 277 14.23 0.28 -5.89
N LYS A 278 15.27 -0.55 -6.00
CA LYS A 278 16.40 -0.30 -6.91
C LYS A 278 15.99 -0.34 -8.37
N GLU A 279 15.09 -1.26 -8.74
CA GLU A 279 14.50 -1.31 -10.08
C GLU A 279 13.65 -0.07 -10.37
N GLY A 280 12.82 0.35 -9.40
CA GLY A 280 12.05 1.59 -9.47
C GLY A 280 12.93 2.82 -9.75
N ALA A 281 14.15 2.86 -9.19
CA ALA A 281 15.09 3.94 -9.44
C ALA A 281 15.61 4.01 -10.89
N GLN A 282 15.53 2.91 -11.64
CA GLN A 282 15.93 2.84 -13.05
C GLN A 282 14.80 3.18 -14.03
N LEU A 283 13.55 3.22 -13.56
CA LEU A 283 12.40 3.54 -14.41
C LEU A 283 12.50 4.97 -14.97
N ASN A 284 12.11 5.13 -16.23
CA ASN A 284 12.05 6.40 -16.94
C ASN A 284 10.61 6.93 -16.90
N GLU A 285 10.17 7.38 -15.73
CA GLU A 285 8.83 7.94 -15.51
C GLU A 285 8.87 9.45 -15.31
N GLU A 286 7.69 10.08 -15.42
CA GLU A 286 7.51 11.48 -15.04
C GLU A 286 7.84 11.68 -13.55
N LEU A 287 8.60 12.74 -13.25
CA LEU A 287 9.11 13.04 -11.91
C LEU A 287 8.11 13.84 -11.05
N THR A 288 6.84 13.84 -11.45
CA THR A 288 5.72 14.47 -10.73
C THR A 288 5.07 13.46 -9.80
N PHE A 289 4.59 13.92 -8.64
CA PHE A 289 3.83 13.05 -7.74
C PHE A 289 2.60 12.50 -8.47
N LYS A 290 2.50 11.18 -8.53
CA LYS A 290 1.30 10.48 -9.01
C LYS A 290 0.69 9.68 -7.89
N GLU A 291 -0.61 9.91 -7.68
CA GLU A 291 -1.41 9.04 -6.84
C GLU A 291 -1.54 7.68 -7.51
N ARG A 292 -1.24 6.61 -6.79
CA ARG A 292 -1.36 5.23 -7.28
C ARG A 292 -2.43 4.51 -6.46
N LEU A 293 -3.70 4.73 -6.81
CA LEU A 293 -4.85 4.02 -6.24
C LEU A 293 -5.10 2.72 -7.00
N GLY A 294 -4.12 1.82 -6.98
CA GLY A 294 -4.12 0.60 -7.78
C GLY A 294 -3.27 0.72 -9.06
N ILE A 295 -3.56 -0.13 -10.05
CA ILE A 295 -2.82 -0.24 -11.31
C ILE A 295 -3.72 0.18 -12.47
N PRO A 296 -3.31 1.18 -13.28
CA PRO A 296 -4.04 1.61 -14.46
C PRO A 296 -4.00 0.59 -15.60
#